data_AF-A0A485D3V1-F1
#
_entry.id   AF-A0A485D3V1-F1
#
_cell.length_a   1.000
_cell.length_b   1.000
_cell.length_c   1.000
_cell.angle_alpha   90.00
_cell.angle_beta   90.00
_cell.angle_gamma   90.00
#
_symmetry.space_group_name_H-M   'P 1'
#
loop_
_entity.id
_entity.type
_entity.pdbx_description
1 polymer ?
#
loop_
_entity_poly.entity_id
_entity_poly.type
_entity_poly.pdbx_seq_one_letter_code
_entity_poly.pdbx_strand_id
1 'polypeptide(L)'
;MNYNLELRWEGVPSLADALRMLKDQADRTPSPQWVRVVGGWSEFQFAERRMPTLEELNEAAPDTPVFVLHLYDRALLNRAALKAVGYTKETPAPAGGEIVRDNNGNPTGMLIAKPNAMILYSTLAKGPKLPLEMQVNSTRQFMRELNRLGLTSAIDAGGGFQNYPEDYEIIEQLHANKQMTIRIAYNLFTQRPKTGDRGFRTLDRYAQTGAGDRLLSCQRCG
;
A
#
# COMPACT_ATOMS: atom_id res chain seq x y z
N MET A 1 -9.58 1.89 -0.69
CA MET A 1 -8.49 2.53 0.08
C MET A 1 -8.07 1.64 1.25
N ASN A 2 -6.77 1.48 1.51
CA ASN A 2 -6.24 0.54 2.52
C ASN A 2 -5.85 1.19 3.86
N TYR A 3 -6.42 2.35 4.21
CA TYR A 3 -6.09 3.12 5.42
C TYR A 3 -6.04 2.27 6.70
N ASN A 4 -7.00 1.36 6.90
CA ASN A 4 -7.07 0.52 8.11
C ASN A 4 -6.02 -0.60 8.16
N LEU A 5 -5.32 -0.89 7.07
CA LEU A 5 -4.26 -1.91 7.00
C LEU A 5 -2.88 -1.35 7.33
N GLU A 6 -2.75 -0.02 7.33
CA GLU A 6 -1.46 0.65 7.44
C GLU A 6 -1.17 1.00 8.89
N LEU A 7 -0.12 0.39 9.43
CA LEU A 7 0.52 0.87 10.64
C LEU A 7 1.37 2.09 10.30
N ARG A 8 1.05 3.21 10.96
CA ARG A 8 1.66 4.50 10.74
C ARG A 8 2.82 4.74 11.71
N TRP A 9 3.98 5.06 11.17
CA TRP A 9 5.21 5.38 11.92
C TRP A 9 5.60 6.87 11.77
N GLU A 10 4.75 7.66 11.13
CA GLU A 10 4.86 9.12 11.04
C GLU A 10 4.95 9.74 12.44
N GLY A 11 6.06 10.39 12.74
CA GLY A 11 6.25 11.10 14.02
C GLY A 11 6.52 10.19 15.22
N VAL A 12 6.78 8.89 15.01
CA VAL A 12 7.20 7.97 16.07
C VAL A 12 8.69 8.20 16.39
N PRO A 13 9.05 8.61 17.62
CA PRO A 13 10.39 9.14 17.90
C PRO A 13 11.46 8.07 18.19
N SER A 14 11.07 6.81 18.39
CA SER A 14 12.02 5.72 18.67
C SER A 14 11.66 4.44 17.93
N LEU A 15 12.68 3.68 17.56
CA LEU A 15 12.50 2.37 16.95
C LEU A 15 11.87 1.38 17.93
N ALA A 16 12.21 1.49 19.23
CA ALA A 16 11.58 0.69 20.27
C ALA A 16 10.05 0.90 20.32
N ASP A 17 9.57 2.14 20.20
CA ASP A 17 8.14 2.44 20.13
C ASP A 17 7.52 1.90 18.84
N ALA A 18 8.20 2.07 17.70
CA ALA A 18 7.76 1.57 16.41
C ALA A 18 7.59 0.03 16.41
N LEU A 19 8.53 -0.71 16.99
CA LEU A 19 8.47 -2.17 17.15
C LEU A 19 7.38 -2.60 18.13
N ARG A 20 7.18 -1.87 19.23
CA ARG A 20 6.06 -2.13 20.16
C ARG A 20 4.71 -1.95 19.46
N MET A 21 4.53 -0.84 18.73
CA MET A 21 3.33 -0.59 17.93
C MET A 21 3.10 -1.69 16.89
N LEU A 22 4.17 -2.18 16.27
CA LEU A 22 4.12 -3.27 15.30
C LEU A 22 3.68 -4.58 15.95
N LYS A 23 4.21 -4.91 17.12
CA LYS A 23 3.77 -6.06 17.90
C LYS A 23 2.28 -5.94 18.28
N ASP A 24 1.86 -4.83 18.85
CA ASP A 24 0.46 -4.62 19.27
C ASP A 24 -0.52 -4.67 18.08
N GLN A 25 -0.07 -4.25 16.90
CA GLN A 25 -0.85 -4.38 15.67
C GLN A 25 -0.87 -5.82 15.17
N ALA A 26 0.26 -6.52 15.20
CA ALA A 26 0.38 -7.93 14.80
C ALA A 26 -0.53 -8.84 15.64
N ASP A 27 -0.58 -8.62 16.95
CA ASP A 27 -1.40 -9.38 17.91
C ASP A 27 -2.91 -9.22 17.66
N ARG A 28 -3.33 -8.14 17.00
CA ARG A 28 -4.76 -7.85 16.69
C ARG A 28 -5.12 -8.03 15.22
N THR A 29 -4.16 -8.41 14.38
CA THR A 29 -4.39 -8.56 12.94
C THR A 29 -4.87 -9.98 12.65
N PRO A 30 -6.10 -10.18 12.15
CA PRO A 30 -6.63 -11.51 11.91
C PRO A 30 -6.00 -12.13 10.67
N SER A 31 -5.74 -13.43 10.70
CA SER A 31 -5.34 -14.18 9.51
C SER A 31 -6.43 -14.09 8.42
N PRO A 32 -6.09 -13.93 7.13
CA PRO A 32 -4.73 -13.92 6.56
C PRO A 32 -4.08 -12.54 6.45
N GLN A 33 -4.63 -11.50 7.10
CA GLN A 33 -4.20 -10.10 6.94
C GLN A 33 -2.76 -9.86 7.42
N TRP A 34 -2.16 -8.80 6.87
CA TRP A 34 -0.78 -8.43 7.13
C TRP A 34 -0.72 -7.09 7.85
N VAL A 35 0.32 -6.92 8.67
CA VAL A 35 0.72 -5.59 9.14
C VAL A 35 1.58 -4.94 8.09
N ARG A 36 1.22 -3.72 7.67
CA ARG A 36 1.90 -3.00 6.59
C ARG A 36 2.34 -1.63 7.09
N VAL A 37 3.62 -1.32 6.94
CA VAL A 37 4.15 0.05 7.08
C VAL A 37 4.61 0.46 5.69
N VAL A 38 3.85 1.31 5.00
CA VAL A 38 4.04 1.58 3.55
C VAL A 38 4.53 2.99 3.23
N GLY A 39 5.08 3.70 4.22
CA GLY A 39 5.66 5.02 4.05
C GLY A 39 5.58 5.86 5.31
N GLY A 40 5.91 7.14 5.19
CA GLY A 40 5.73 8.10 6.28
C GLY A 40 6.78 8.02 7.38
N TRP A 41 7.88 7.30 7.19
CA TRP A 41 8.91 7.14 8.21
C TRP A 41 10.33 7.20 7.61
N SER A 42 11.30 7.50 8.46
CA SER A 42 12.73 7.37 8.16
C SER A 42 13.46 6.98 9.44
N GLU A 43 14.51 6.17 9.31
CA GLU A 43 15.47 5.86 10.36
C GLU A 43 16.00 7.10 11.10
N PHE A 44 16.07 8.25 10.42
CA PHE A 44 16.58 9.48 11.03
C PHE A 44 15.61 10.11 12.03
N GLN A 45 14.32 9.75 12.01
CA GLN A 45 13.36 10.22 13.00
C GLN A 45 13.51 9.46 14.34
N PHE A 46 14.08 8.26 14.31
CA PHE A 46 14.27 7.43 15.48
C PHE A 46 15.49 7.89 16.28
N ALA A 47 15.38 7.83 17.61
CA ALA A 47 16.48 8.08 18.53
C ALA A 47 17.72 7.23 18.22
N GLU A 48 17.52 5.99 17.76
CA GLU A 48 18.54 5.00 17.42
C GLU A 48 19.22 5.26 16.06
N ARG A 49 18.67 6.16 15.23
CA ARG A 49 19.20 6.54 13.91
C ARG A 49 19.49 5.35 12.98
N ARG A 50 18.66 4.29 13.07
CA ARG A 50 18.78 3.07 12.26
C ARG A 50 17.42 2.50 11.91
N MET A 51 17.39 1.66 10.87
CA MET A 51 16.22 0.85 10.52
C MET A 51 16.04 -0.32 11.50
N PRO A 52 14.83 -0.90 11.59
CA PRO A 52 14.65 -2.22 12.20
C PRO A 52 15.51 -3.27 11.51
N THR A 53 15.99 -4.25 12.28
CA THR A 53 16.58 -5.47 11.73
C THR A 53 15.50 -6.47 11.36
N LEU A 54 15.84 -7.47 10.55
CA LEU A 54 14.91 -8.54 10.19
C LEU A 54 14.58 -9.41 11.41
N GLU A 55 15.55 -9.61 12.30
CA GLU A 55 15.39 -10.30 13.57
C GLU A 55 14.39 -9.57 14.48
N GLU A 56 14.49 -8.25 14.62
CA GLU A 56 13.54 -7.45 15.40
C GLU A 56 12.11 -7.56 14.86
N LEU A 57 11.93 -7.56 13.53
CA LEU A 57 10.62 -7.77 12.92
C LEU A 57 10.09 -9.20 13.14
N ASN A 58 10.98 -10.20 13.10
CA ASN A 58 10.62 -11.59 13.38
C ASN A 58 10.23 -11.82 14.84
N GLU A 59 10.86 -11.11 15.77
CA GLU A 59 10.53 -11.17 17.20
C GLU A 59 9.23 -10.43 17.51
N ALA A 60 9.03 -9.25 16.92
CA ALA A 60 7.83 -8.45 17.14
C ALA A 60 6.56 -9.12 16.57
N ALA A 61 6.69 -9.85 15.46
CA ALA A 61 5.59 -10.55 14.80
C ALA A 61 6.05 -11.91 14.23
N PRO A 62 6.07 -12.99 15.04
CA PRO A 62 6.57 -14.28 14.59
C PRO A 62 5.64 -14.97 13.58
N ASP A 63 4.32 -14.84 13.77
CA ASP A 63 3.30 -15.58 13.02
C ASP A 63 2.48 -14.71 12.07
N THR A 64 2.42 -13.39 12.33
CA THR A 64 1.69 -12.44 11.49
C THR A 64 2.61 -11.88 10.40
N PRO A 65 2.26 -11.98 9.10
CA PRO A 65 3.05 -11.38 8.04
C PRO A 65 3.21 -9.85 8.21
N VAL A 66 4.46 -9.39 8.10
CA VAL A 66 4.84 -7.98 8.18
C VAL A 66 5.53 -7.56 6.89
N PHE A 67 5.13 -6.39 6.37
CA PHE A 67 5.81 -5.71 5.28
C PHE A 67 6.11 -4.27 5.68
N VAL A 68 7.40 -3.92 5.75
CA VAL A 68 7.87 -2.56 6.04
C VAL A 68 8.58 -2.02 4.82
N LEU A 69 7.96 -1.03 4.15
CA LEU A 69 8.55 -0.30 3.04
C LEU A 69 9.41 0.84 3.60
N HIS A 70 10.68 0.88 3.23
CA HIS A 70 11.54 2.03 3.49
C HIS A 70 11.72 2.79 2.18
N LEU A 71 11.20 4.02 2.16
CA LEU A 71 11.16 4.86 0.96
C LEU A 71 10.64 4.07 -0.25
N TYR A 72 11.34 4.13 -1.38
CA TYR A 72 11.06 3.34 -2.58
C TYR A 72 12.27 2.50 -3.01
N ASP A 73 13.26 2.35 -2.12
CA ASP A 73 14.52 1.66 -2.41
C ASP A 73 14.58 0.24 -1.84
N ARG A 74 13.84 -0.05 -0.77
CA ARG A 74 13.83 -1.38 -0.15
C ARG A 74 12.57 -1.69 0.66
N ALA A 75 12.35 -2.97 0.90
CA ALA A 75 11.34 -3.44 1.85
C ALA A 75 11.89 -4.55 2.74
N LEU A 76 11.43 -4.59 3.98
CA LEU A 76 11.73 -5.62 4.96
C LEU A 76 10.49 -6.48 5.18
N LEU A 77 10.67 -7.78 5.03
CA LEU A 77 9.67 -8.80 5.27
C LEU A 77 10.14 -9.68 6.42
N ASN A 78 9.24 -9.97 7.37
CA ASN A 78 9.51 -11.02 8.34
C ASN A 78 9.35 -12.42 7.70
N ARG A 79 9.72 -13.46 8.44
CA ARG A 79 9.62 -14.87 8.00
C ARG A 79 8.19 -15.28 7.64
N ALA A 80 7.19 -14.79 8.38
CA ALA A 80 5.79 -15.06 8.07
C ALA A 80 5.38 -14.48 6.70
N ALA A 81 5.80 -13.26 6.39
CA ALA A 81 5.57 -12.64 5.08
C ALA A 81 6.32 -13.35 3.95
N LEU A 82 7.58 -13.73 4.15
CA LEU A 82 8.34 -14.53 3.16
C LEU A 82 7.62 -15.84 2.80
N LYS A 83 7.11 -16.55 3.82
CA LYS A 83 6.30 -17.76 3.63
C LYS A 83 5.02 -17.45 2.84
N ALA A 84 4.32 -16.38 3.21
CA ALA A 84 3.07 -15.97 2.56
C ALA A 84 3.25 -15.59 1.08
N VAL A 85 4.38 -14.97 0.70
CA VAL A 85 4.66 -14.60 -0.70
C VAL A 85 5.29 -15.72 -1.52
N GLY A 86 5.70 -16.81 -0.87
CA GLY A 86 6.33 -17.98 -1.50
C GLY A 86 7.76 -17.72 -1.99
N TYR A 87 8.49 -16.80 -1.38
CA TYR A 87 9.89 -16.55 -1.74
C TYR A 87 10.80 -17.60 -1.12
N THR A 88 11.48 -18.35 -1.98
CA THR A 88 12.34 -19.49 -1.66
C THR A 88 13.75 -19.28 -2.22
N LYS A 89 14.64 -20.25 -2.01
CA LYS A 89 15.97 -20.27 -2.63
C LYS A 89 15.90 -20.28 -4.16
N GLU A 90 14.86 -20.92 -4.68
CA GLU A 90 14.64 -21.15 -6.12
C GLU A 90 13.86 -20.01 -6.79
N THR A 91 13.25 -19.10 -6.02
CA THR A 91 12.53 -17.96 -6.58
C THR A 91 13.49 -17.01 -7.29
N PRO A 92 13.38 -16.80 -8.62
CA PRO A 92 14.18 -15.79 -9.29
C PRO A 92 13.76 -14.39 -8.82
N ALA A 93 14.72 -13.47 -8.69
CA ALA A 93 14.39 -12.07 -8.47
C ALA A 93 13.70 -11.51 -9.73
N PRO A 94 12.58 -10.78 -9.60
CA PRO A 94 11.93 -10.17 -10.75
C PRO A 94 12.82 -9.12 -11.41
N ALA A 95 12.63 -8.89 -12.70
CA ALA A 95 13.34 -7.84 -13.42
C ALA A 95 13.13 -6.48 -12.73
N GLY A 96 14.23 -5.80 -12.39
CA GLY A 96 14.18 -4.50 -11.70
C GLY A 96 14.22 -4.58 -10.16
N GLY A 97 14.57 -5.73 -9.58
CA GLY A 97 14.76 -5.84 -8.14
C GLY A 97 15.64 -7.01 -7.72
N GLU A 98 15.99 -7.03 -6.44
CA GLU A 98 16.87 -8.01 -5.81
C GLU A 98 16.19 -8.58 -4.56
N ILE A 99 16.14 -9.91 -4.46
CA ILE A 99 15.80 -10.62 -3.22
C ILE A 99 17.13 -10.91 -2.53
N VAL A 100 17.42 -10.24 -1.41
CA VAL A 100 18.68 -10.44 -0.69
C VAL A 100 18.69 -11.83 -0.08
N ARG A 101 19.82 -12.53 -0.22
CA ARG A 101 20.01 -13.90 0.23
C ARG A 101 21.16 -14.00 1.23
N ASP A 102 21.04 -14.92 2.17
CA ASP A 102 22.13 -15.29 3.07
C ASP A 102 23.19 -16.15 2.36
N ASN A 103 24.26 -16.51 3.09
CA ASN A 103 25.33 -17.37 2.57
C ASN A 103 24.87 -18.77 2.13
N ASN A 104 23.70 -19.23 2.61
CA ASN A 104 23.11 -20.51 2.24
C ASN A 104 22.16 -20.39 1.02
N GLY A 105 21.93 -19.16 0.54
CA GLY A 105 21.03 -18.84 -0.56
C GLY A 105 19.57 -18.62 -0.14
N ASN A 106 19.24 -18.63 1.15
CA ASN A 106 17.88 -18.39 1.63
C ASN A 106 17.55 -16.90 1.57
N PRO A 107 16.33 -16.51 1.16
CA PRO A 107 15.87 -15.12 1.26
C PRO A 107 15.96 -14.62 2.71
N THR A 108 16.60 -13.49 2.93
CA THR A 108 16.73 -12.90 4.27
C THR A 108 15.43 -12.23 4.72
N GLY A 109 14.65 -11.70 3.77
CA GLY A 109 13.51 -10.83 4.02
C GLY A 109 13.72 -9.41 3.52
N MET A 110 14.94 -9.05 3.15
CA MET A 110 15.24 -7.76 2.51
C MET A 110 15.03 -7.85 0.99
N LEU A 111 14.28 -6.89 0.46
CA LEU A 111 14.09 -6.66 -0.98
C LEU A 111 14.71 -5.33 -1.34
N ILE A 112 15.44 -5.25 -2.46
CA ILE A 112 16.04 -4.01 -2.94
C ILE A 112 15.50 -3.68 -4.33
N ALA A 113 15.07 -2.44 -4.54
CA ALA A 113 14.62 -1.90 -5.81
C ALA A 113 15.81 -1.43 -6.66
N LYS A 114 16.02 -2.02 -7.84
CA LYS A 114 17.11 -1.67 -8.77
C LYS A 114 16.72 -2.02 -10.22
N PRO A 115 16.36 -1.06 -11.09
CA PRO A 115 16.41 0.40 -10.92
C PRO A 115 15.09 1.04 -10.44
N ASN A 116 14.06 0.26 -10.14
CA ASN A 116 12.73 0.79 -9.81
C ASN A 116 12.03 -0.07 -8.74
N ALA A 117 10.95 0.47 -8.17
CA ALA A 117 10.23 -0.12 -7.04
C ALA A 117 9.30 -1.30 -7.40
N MET A 118 9.40 -1.88 -8.61
CA MET A 118 8.46 -2.91 -9.07
C MET A 118 8.44 -4.15 -8.18
N ILE A 119 9.59 -4.58 -7.66
CA ILE A 119 9.65 -5.71 -6.72
C ILE A 119 8.88 -5.40 -5.43
N LEU A 120 8.94 -4.15 -4.95
CA LEU A 120 8.30 -3.73 -3.71
C LEU A 120 6.78 -3.74 -3.88
N TYR A 121 6.27 -3.13 -4.96
CA TYR A 121 4.85 -3.10 -5.26
C TYR A 121 4.26 -4.47 -5.58
N SER A 122 4.94 -5.27 -6.41
CA SER A 122 4.48 -6.61 -6.76
C SER A 122 4.46 -7.55 -5.55
N THR A 123 5.41 -7.40 -4.61
CA THR A 123 5.39 -8.14 -3.35
C THR A 123 4.24 -7.70 -2.45
N LEU A 124 4.07 -6.39 -2.26
CA LEU A 124 2.98 -5.84 -1.45
C LEU A 124 1.60 -6.27 -1.98
N ALA A 125 1.44 -6.32 -3.31
CA ALA A 125 0.22 -6.75 -3.98
C ALA A 125 -0.12 -8.24 -3.80
N LYS A 126 0.83 -9.08 -3.37
CA LYS A 126 0.57 -10.48 -2.99
C LYS A 126 -0.12 -10.61 -1.63
N GLY A 127 -0.06 -9.57 -0.79
CA GLY A 127 -0.80 -9.56 0.47
C GLY A 127 -2.31 -9.50 0.24
N PRO A 128 -3.13 -9.99 1.18
CA PRO A 128 -4.58 -10.03 1.00
C PRO A 128 -5.18 -8.63 0.91
N LYS A 129 -6.20 -8.47 0.07
CA LYS A 129 -7.04 -7.27 0.08
C LYS A 129 -7.95 -7.27 1.31
N LEU A 130 -8.39 -6.09 1.74
CA LEU A 130 -9.48 -5.99 2.70
C LEU A 130 -10.78 -6.51 2.06
N PRO A 131 -11.64 -7.21 2.82
CA PRO A 131 -13.02 -7.45 2.43
C PRO A 131 -13.73 -6.14 2.06
N LEU A 132 -14.68 -6.19 1.14
CA LEU A 132 -15.34 -5.01 0.57
C LEU A 132 -15.95 -4.12 1.67
N GLU A 133 -16.62 -4.71 2.65
CA GLU A 133 -17.22 -3.96 3.77
C GLU A 133 -16.18 -3.21 4.60
N MET A 134 -14.98 -3.77 4.75
CA MET A 134 -13.89 -3.13 5.47
C MET A 134 -13.23 -2.03 4.64
N GLN A 135 -13.24 -2.14 3.30
CA GLN A 135 -12.75 -1.09 2.42
C GLN A 135 -13.60 0.17 2.48
N VAL A 136 -14.94 0.04 2.59
CA VAL A 136 -15.85 1.17 2.80
C VAL A 136 -15.51 1.91 4.10
N ASN A 137 -15.39 1.16 5.21
CA ASN A 137 -15.03 1.73 6.51
C ASN A 137 -13.63 2.39 6.47
N SER A 138 -12.66 1.73 5.83
CA SER A 138 -11.30 2.22 5.65
C SER A 138 -11.26 3.56 4.89
N THR A 139 -12.00 3.68 3.78
CA THR A 139 -12.09 4.94 3.02
C THR A 139 -12.80 6.04 3.84
N ARG A 140 -13.81 5.71 4.64
CA ARG A 140 -14.45 6.67 5.56
C ARG A 140 -13.48 7.19 6.63
N GLN A 141 -12.66 6.32 7.21
CA GLN A 141 -11.64 6.71 8.19
C GLN A 141 -10.57 7.60 7.56
N PHE A 142 -10.15 7.29 6.33
CA PHE A 142 -9.24 8.15 5.58
C PHE A 142 -9.81 9.57 5.40
N MET A 143 -11.05 9.70 4.93
CA MET A 143 -11.68 11.02 4.78
C MET A 143 -11.85 11.75 6.12
N ARG A 144 -12.14 11.02 7.20
CA ARG A 144 -12.20 11.58 8.56
C ARG A 144 -10.85 12.14 8.98
N GLU A 145 -9.75 11.44 8.69
CA GLU A 145 -8.42 11.90 9.05
C GLU A 145 -8.02 13.16 8.26
N LEU A 146 -8.31 13.20 6.96
CA LEU A 146 -8.13 14.42 6.17
C LEU A 146 -8.93 15.60 6.75
N ASN A 147 -10.20 15.37 7.11
CA ASN A 147 -11.03 16.39 7.75
C ASN A 147 -10.46 16.84 9.11
N ARG A 148 -9.89 15.93 9.90
CA ARG A 148 -9.24 16.26 11.18
C ARG A 148 -8.07 17.23 11.00
N LEU A 149 -7.38 17.14 9.87
CA LEU A 149 -6.30 18.04 9.47
C LEU A 149 -6.80 19.31 8.74
N GLY A 150 -8.11 19.50 8.59
CA GLY A 150 -8.72 20.64 7.89
C GLY A 150 -8.74 20.52 6.36
N LEU A 151 -8.35 19.36 5.81
CA LEU A 151 -8.37 19.13 4.37
C LEU A 151 -9.79 18.79 3.90
N THR A 152 -10.29 19.53 2.92
CA THR A 152 -11.66 19.38 2.40
C THR A 152 -11.73 18.90 0.95
N SER A 153 -10.57 18.72 0.31
CA SER A 153 -10.46 18.20 -1.05
C SER A 153 -9.12 17.52 -1.31
N ALA A 154 -9.11 16.51 -2.17
CA ALA A 154 -7.92 15.82 -2.64
C ALA A 154 -7.99 15.59 -4.15
N ILE A 155 -6.82 15.56 -4.79
CA ILE A 155 -6.69 15.10 -6.18
C ILE A 155 -6.09 13.70 -6.14
N ASP A 156 -6.84 12.71 -6.58
CA ASP A 156 -6.32 11.39 -6.87
C ASP A 156 -5.58 11.46 -8.21
N ALA A 157 -4.25 11.38 -8.12
CA ALA A 157 -3.40 11.43 -9.28
C ALA A 157 -3.57 10.19 -10.17
N GLY A 158 -4.13 9.08 -9.68
CA GLY A 158 -4.14 7.81 -10.40
C GLY A 158 -2.74 7.19 -10.52
N GLY A 159 -2.63 5.87 -10.37
CA GLY A 159 -1.34 5.18 -10.50
C GLY A 159 -1.25 3.90 -9.68
N GLY A 160 -0.06 3.31 -9.63
CA GLY A 160 0.22 2.20 -8.69
C GLY A 160 -0.69 0.98 -8.85
N PHE A 161 -1.07 0.64 -10.08
CA PHE A 161 -2.00 -0.46 -10.39
C PHE A 161 -3.46 -0.22 -9.98
N GLN A 162 -3.90 1.02 -9.74
CA GLN A 162 -5.32 1.35 -9.61
C GLN A 162 -6.02 1.22 -10.96
N ASN A 163 -6.84 0.19 -11.12
CA ASN A 163 -7.62 -0.09 -12.32
C ASN A 163 -9.04 0.42 -12.18
N TYR A 164 -9.55 1.03 -13.24
CA TYR A 164 -10.95 1.41 -13.34
C TYR A 164 -11.70 0.33 -14.14
N PRO A 165 -12.91 -0.10 -13.72
CA PRO A 165 -13.69 0.41 -12.59
C PRO A 165 -13.34 -0.19 -11.22
N GLU A 166 -12.62 -1.31 -11.16
CA GLU A 166 -12.61 -2.18 -9.98
C GLU A 166 -12.04 -1.53 -8.72
N ASP A 167 -11.02 -0.68 -8.83
CA ASP A 167 -10.41 -0.01 -7.69
C ASP A 167 -11.11 1.32 -7.32
N TYR A 168 -12.13 1.73 -8.09
CA TYR A 168 -12.93 2.96 -7.87
C TYR A 168 -14.34 2.67 -7.32
N GLU A 169 -14.81 1.42 -7.35
CA GLU A 169 -16.14 1.02 -6.89
C GLU A 169 -16.48 1.54 -5.48
N ILE A 170 -15.52 1.50 -4.55
CA ILE A 170 -15.75 1.95 -3.16
C ILE A 170 -16.02 3.45 -3.07
N ILE A 171 -15.29 4.28 -3.83
CA ILE A 171 -15.50 5.73 -3.76
C ILE A 171 -16.78 6.12 -4.49
N GLU A 172 -17.12 5.43 -5.58
CA GLU A 172 -18.40 5.59 -6.29
C GLU A 172 -19.59 5.18 -5.41
N GLN A 173 -19.48 4.07 -4.67
CA GLN A 173 -20.49 3.64 -3.71
C GLN A 173 -20.69 4.68 -2.59
N LEU A 174 -19.59 5.20 -2.02
CA LEU A 174 -19.66 6.25 -1.00
C LEU A 174 -20.28 7.55 -1.54
N HIS A 175 -19.98 7.90 -2.80
CA HIS A 175 -20.58 9.04 -3.49
C HIS A 175 -22.08 8.86 -3.67
N ALA A 176 -22.51 7.74 -4.26
CA ALA A 176 -23.91 7.40 -4.50
C ALA A 176 -24.72 7.39 -3.18
N ASN A 177 -24.12 6.93 -2.09
CA ASN A 177 -24.74 6.89 -0.77
C ASN A 177 -24.64 8.21 0.01
N LYS A 178 -24.09 9.28 -0.58
CA LYS A 178 -23.89 10.61 0.06
C LYS A 178 -23.04 10.54 1.34
N GLN A 179 -22.05 9.66 1.36
CA GLN A 179 -21.16 9.40 2.50
C GLN A 179 -19.77 10.04 2.35
N MET A 180 -19.51 10.74 1.24
CA MET A 180 -18.27 11.50 1.05
C MET A 180 -18.24 12.74 1.93
N THR A 181 -17.11 12.96 2.61
CA THR A 181 -16.90 14.11 3.48
C THR A 181 -15.80 15.06 3.01
N ILE A 182 -15.17 14.75 1.87
CA ILE A 182 -14.22 15.59 1.14
C ILE A 182 -14.56 15.54 -0.35
N ARG A 183 -14.09 16.51 -1.13
CA ARG A 183 -14.20 16.48 -2.60
C ARG A 183 -13.02 15.71 -3.19
N ILE A 184 -13.27 14.79 -4.11
CA ILE A 184 -12.22 14.03 -4.79
C ILE A 184 -12.29 14.28 -6.29
N ALA A 185 -11.20 14.81 -6.81
CA ALA A 185 -10.95 14.92 -8.24
C ALA A 185 -9.99 13.79 -8.64
N TYR A 186 -10.37 12.89 -9.54
CA TYR A 186 -9.51 11.76 -9.91
C TYR A 186 -9.07 11.80 -11.37
N ASN A 187 -7.91 11.20 -11.65
CA ASN A 187 -7.36 11.04 -13.00
C ASN A 187 -7.21 9.56 -13.32
N LEU A 188 -7.58 9.15 -14.52
CA LEU A 188 -7.47 7.77 -14.99
C LEU A 188 -6.38 7.68 -16.05
N PHE A 189 -5.53 6.65 -15.92
CA PHE A 189 -4.48 6.33 -16.89
C PHE A 189 -4.50 4.84 -17.21
N THR A 190 -4.10 4.47 -18.42
CA THR A 190 -4.01 3.06 -18.81
C THR A 190 -2.87 2.35 -18.07
N GLN A 191 -3.21 1.45 -17.15
CA GLN A 191 -2.22 0.70 -16.33
C GLN A 191 -1.60 -0.50 -17.08
N ARG A 192 -2.13 -0.88 -18.25
CA ARG A 192 -1.64 -2.01 -19.05
C ARG A 192 -0.82 -1.52 -20.24
N PRO A 193 0.51 -1.78 -20.28
CA PRO A 193 1.30 -1.47 -21.46
C PRO A 193 0.78 -2.27 -22.67
N LYS A 194 0.84 -1.68 -23.86
CA LYS A 194 0.45 -2.27 -25.16
C LYS A 194 -1.05 -2.48 -25.44
N THR A 195 -1.97 -2.02 -24.57
CA THR A 195 -3.39 -1.95 -24.96
C THR A 195 -3.73 -0.78 -25.88
N GLY A 196 -2.83 0.21 -26.02
CA GLY A 196 -2.96 1.35 -26.92
C GLY A 196 -4.36 1.98 -26.87
N ASP A 197 -4.92 2.30 -28.04
CA ASP A 197 -6.29 2.78 -28.25
C ASP A 197 -7.37 1.98 -27.52
N ARG A 198 -7.23 0.67 -27.31
CA ARG A 198 -8.27 -0.14 -26.66
C ARG A 198 -8.39 0.16 -25.18
N GLY A 199 -7.28 0.49 -24.51
CA GLY A 199 -7.30 0.92 -23.11
C GLY A 199 -8.03 2.24 -22.96
N PHE A 200 -7.67 3.22 -23.80
CA PHE A 200 -8.32 4.53 -23.86
C PHE A 200 -9.80 4.45 -24.22
N ARG A 201 -10.18 3.72 -25.29
CA ARG A 201 -11.59 3.49 -25.67
C ARG A 201 -12.41 2.72 -24.63
N THR A 202 -11.76 2.00 -23.71
CA THR A 202 -12.44 1.35 -22.59
C THR A 202 -12.68 2.37 -21.47
N LEU A 203 -11.68 3.20 -21.14
CA LEU A 203 -11.85 4.31 -20.21
C LEU A 203 -12.90 5.33 -20.72
N ASP A 204 -12.87 5.72 -21.99
CA ASP A 204 -13.85 6.63 -22.61
C ASP A 204 -15.29 6.10 -22.53
N ARG A 205 -15.46 4.77 -22.50
CA ARG A 205 -16.76 4.12 -22.34
C ARG A 205 -17.31 4.22 -20.93
N TYR A 206 -16.44 4.32 -19.93
CA TYR A 206 -16.82 4.31 -18.54
C TYR A 206 -16.78 5.69 -17.88
N ALA A 207 -15.85 6.55 -18.28
CA ALA A 207 -15.65 7.85 -17.67
C ALA A 207 -15.20 8.88 -18.71
N GLN A 208 -15.87 10.02 -18.74
CA GLN A 208 -15.49 11.15 -19.57
C GLN A 208 -14.79 12.21 -18.71
N THR A 209 -13.86 12.94 -19.31
CA THR A 209 -13.26 14.10 -18.65
C THR A 209 -14.37 15.11 -18.29
N GLY A 210 -14.40 15.51 -17.02
CA GLY A 210 -15.45 16.37 -16.45
C GLY A 210 -16.69 15.63 -15.94
N ALA A 211 -16.78 14.29 -16.07
CA ALA A 211 -17.88 13.52 -15.52
C ALA A 211 -17.89 13.54 -13.98
N GLY A 212 -19.09 13.49 -13.40
CA GLY A 212 -19.32 13.51 -11.94
C GLY A 212 -19.99 14.80 -11.46
N ASP A 213 -19.78 15.15 -10.20
CA ASP A 213 -20.31 16.34 -9.56
C ASP A 213 -19.27 17.04 -8.67
N ARG A 214 -19.71 17.99 -7.83
CA ARG A 214 -18.82 18.76 -6.95
C ARG A 214 -18.07 17.89 -5.92
N LEU A 215 -18.59 16.72 -5.55
CA LEU A 215 -17.99 15.83 -4.55
C LEU A 215 -17.08 14.78 -5.18
N LEU A 216 -17.41 14.25 -6.35
CA LEU A 216 -16.58 13.28 -7.06
C LEU A 216 -16.57 13.60 -8.55
N SER A 217 -15.40 13.89 -9.12
CA SER A 217 -15.27 14.27 -10.53
C SER A 217 -14.02 13.67 -11.19
N CYS A 218 -14.13 13.19 -12.43
CA CYS A 218 -12.95 12.86 -13.24
C CYS A 218 -12.37 14.12 -13.88
N GLN A 219 -11.10 14.44 -13.61
CA GLN A 219 -10.39 15.59 -14.18
C GLN A 219 -9.67 15.24 -15.49
N ARG A 220 -9.20 14.00 -15.63
CA ARG A 220 -8.56 13.52 -16.84
C ARG A 220 -8.86 12.04 -17.01
N CYS A 221 -9.79 11.75 -17.91
CA CYS A 221 -10.17 10.41 -18.33
C CYS A 221 -9.89 10.34 -19.83
N GLY A 222 -8.92 9.54 -20.23
CA GLY A 222 -8.30 9.58 -21.56
C GLY A 222 -6.79 9.63 -21.42
#